data_AF-A0A559M0X9-F1
#
_entry.id   AF-A0A559M0X9-F1
#
_cell.length_a   1.000
_cell.length_b   1.000
_cell.length_c   1.000
_cell.angle_alpha   90.00
_cell.angle_beta   90.00
_cell.angle_gamma   90.00
#
_symmetry.space_group_name_H-M   'P 1'
#
loop_
_entity.id
_entity.type
_entity.pdbx_description
1 polymer ?
#
loop_
_entity_poly.entity_id
_entity_poly.type
_entity_poly.pdbx_seq_one_letter_code
_entity_poly.pdbx_strand_id
1 'polypeptide(L)'
;MFEEGKFKEGEEQSCDLEPIDDSDKVVTTQSFDLLVQWIYLGKLAFPSMKPEEEITMALDFARLADMVEVIGMETVIAEHIKNIIFENPAPIDYTWGSSRHGDSNMFCVLSQHLKSAWKLPDGHPVRKLFAAASVEGYLRCDKPKFYQEIRDIPGFLADLLYETKKVLRNLQSFSSETHFIEPISKKELIIT
;
A
#
# COMPACT_ATOMS: atom_id res chain seq x y z
N MET A 1 -3.75 24.57 14.97
CA MET A 1 -3.42 25.30 16.22
C MET A 1 -4.70 25.99 16.63
N PHE A 2 -5.27 25.63 17.79
CA PHE A 2 -6.58 26.13 18.23
C PHE A 2 -6.51 27.65 18.36
N GLU A 3 -7.06 28.38 17.40
CA GLU A 3 -7.22 29.83 17.50
C GLU A 3 -8.23 30.15 18.60
N GLU A 4 -8.12 31.36 19.15
CA GLU A 4 -8.86 31.99 20.24
C GLU A 4 -10.38 32.14 20.00
N GLY A 5 -11.04 31.14 19.42
CA GLY A 5 -12.47 30.97 19.58
C GLY A 5 -12.77 30.46 20.98
N LYS A 6 -13.88 30.89 21.58
CA LYS A 6 -14.37 30.39 22.88
C LYS A 6 -14.88 28.93 22.77
N PHE A 7 -14.05 28.08 22.19
CA PHE A 7 -14.27 26.65 22.08
C PHE A 7 -13.83 26.00 23.38
N LYS A 8 -14.64 25.06 23.85
CA LYS A 8 -14.39 24.33 25.10
C LYS A 8 -13.03 23.63 25.04
N GLU A 9 -12.65 23.16 23.86
CA GLU A 9 -11.38 22.52 23.54
C GLU A 9 -10.18 23.48 23.75
N GLY A 10 -10.37 24.77 23.48
CA GLY A 10 -9.37 25.80 23.74
C GLY A 10 -9.21 26.12 25.22
N GLU A 11 -10.30 26.06 25.99
CA GLU A 11 -10.29 26.22 27.46
C GLU A 11 -9.71 25.00 28.17
N GLU A 12 -10.06 23.79 27.73
CA GLU A 12 -9.59 22.52 28.29
C GLU A 12 -8.20 22.13 27.78
N GLN A 13 -7.69 22.80 26.74
CA GLN A 13 -6.45 22.45 26.03
C GLN A 13 -6.40 20.98 25.62
N SER A 14 -7.56 20.40 25.31
CA SER A 14 -7.76 19.00 24.99
C SER A 14 -8.80 18.87 23.88
N CYS A 15 -8.64 17.88 23.03
CA CYS A 15 -9.59 17.56 21.96
C CYS A 15 -9.58 16.05 21.76
N ASP A 16 -10.77 15.47 21.66
CA ASP A 16 -10.95 14.05 21.39
C ASP A 16 -10.98 13.81 19.88
N LEU A 17 -10.08 12.97 19.39
CA LEU A 17 -10.05 12.56 17.99
C LEU A 17 -10.80 11.24 17.83
N GLU A 18 -12.08 11.35 17.49
CA GLU A 18 -12.92 10.17 17.24
C GLU A 18 -12.65 9.61 15.83
N PRO A 19 -12.59 8.28 15.67
CA PRO A 19 -12.54 7.66 14.34
C PRO A 19 -13.79 8.00 13.51
N ILE A 20 -13.65 8.04 12.18
CA ILE A 20 -14.78 8.27 11.26
C ILE A 20 -15.86 7.16 11.36
N ASP A 21 -15.47 5.94 11.76
CA ASP A 21 -16.37 4.80 11.97
C ASP A 21 -15.81 3.91 13.09
N ASP A 22 -16.68 3.36 13.94
CA ASP A 22 -16.35 2.41 15.01
C ASP A 22 -15.60 1.17 14.50
N SER A 23 -15.78 0.83 13.21
CA SER A 23 -15.03 -0.24 12.54
C SER A 23 -13.59 0.13 12.19
N ASP A 24 -13.23 1.42 12.30
CA ASP A 24 -12.02 2.00 11.76
C ASP A 24 -11.01 2.40 12.85
N LYS A 25 -10.18 1.44 13.26
CA LYS A 25 -9.14 1.64 14.28
C LYS A 25 -7.92 2.43 13.79
N VAL A 26 -8.12 3.41 12.91
CA VAL A 26 -7.03 4.22 12.33
C VAL A 26 -6.40 5.18 13.33
N VAL A 27 -7.17 5.61 14.33
CA VAL A 27 -6.70 6.46 15.42
C VAL A 27 -6.10 5.57 16.51
N THR A 28 -4.79 5.34 16.45
CA THR A 28 -4.03 4.68 17.51
C THR A 28 -2.96 5.63 18.01
N THR A 29 -2.40 5.38 19.20
CA THR A 29 -1.27 6.16 19.71
C THR A 29 -0.11 6.16 18.72
N GLN A 30 0.12 5.04 18.04
CA GLN A 30 1.23 4.88 17.10
C GLN A 30 1.03 5.68 15.80
N SER A 31 -0.16 5.62 15.20
CA SER A 31 -0.45 6.43 14.00
C SER A 31 -0.47 7.92 14.33
N PHE A 32 -0.95 8.30 15.52
CA PHE A 32 -0.89 9.68 16.00
C PHE A 32 0.55 10.15 16.25
N ASP A 33 1.42 9.33 16.84
CA ASP A 33 2.84 9.66 17.01
C ASP A 33 3.53 9.91 15.66
N LEU A 34 3.22 9.11 14.63
CA LEU A 34 3.72 9.32 13.27
C LEU A 34 3.20 10.63 12.66
N LEU A 35 1.94 10.98 12.92
CA LEU A 35 1.37 12.27 12.52
C LEU A 35 2.10 13.45 13.16
N VAL A 36 2.36 13.39 14.46
CA VAL A 36 3.13 14.41 15.16
C VAL A 36 4.55 14.50 14.59
N GLN A 37 5.23 13.38 14.37
CA GLN A 37 6.56 13.37 13.76
C GLN A 37 6.56 14.02 12.37
N TRP A 38 5.58 13.71 11.52
CA TRP A 38 5.47 14.32 10.20
C TRP A 38 5.26 15.83 10.28
N ILE A 39 4.30 16.28 11.11
CA ILE A 39 3.96 17.71 11.24
C ILE A 39 5.14 18.52 11.77
N TYR A 40 5.86 18.02 12.78
CA TYR A 40 6.92 18.78 13.45
C TYR A 40 8.31 18.60 12.83
N LEU A 41 8.61 17.42 12.28
CA LEU A 41 9.96 17.07 11.81
C LEU A 41 10.04 16.87 10.29
N GLY A 42 8.90 16.72 9.60
CA GLY A 42 8.85 16.37 8.18
C GLY A 42 9.45 14.99 7.89
N LYS A 43 9.50 14.10 8.88
CA LYS A 43 10.15 12.79 8.81
C LYS A 43 9.33 11.76 9.58
N LEU A 44 9.38 10.52 9.13
CA LEU A 44 8.73 9.38 9.78
C LEU A 44 9.79 8.41 10.28
N ALA A 45 9.65 7.97 11.53
CA ALA A 45 10.44 6.88 12.10
C ALA A 45 9.49 5.76 12.54
N PHE A 46 9.59 4.62 11.88
CA PHE A 46 8.82 3.43 12.21
C PHE A 46 9.57 2.60 13.25
N PRO A 47 8.87 2.06 14.28
CA PRO A 47 9.47 1.09 15.18
C PRO A 47 9.83 -0.19 14.44
N SER A 48 10.88 -0.89 14.88
CA SER A 48 11.20 -2.22 14.36
C SER A 48 10.08 -3.20 14.73
N MET A 49 9.39 -3.74 13.72
CA MET A 49 8.33 -4.74 13.89
C MET A 49 8.30 -5.73 12.73
N LYS A 50 7.31 -6.62 12.70
CA LYS A 50 7.13 -7.52 11.56
C LYS A 50 6.67 -6.74 10.33
N PRO A 51 7.03 -7.17 9.11
CA PRO A 51 6.62 -6.52 7.87
C PRO A 51 5.11 -6.24 7.80
N GLU A 52 4.29 -7.20 8.22
CA GLU A 52 2.83 -7.06 8.18
C GLU A 52 2.30 -5.99 9.15
N GLU A 53 2.93 -5.88 10.31
CA GLU A 53 2.59 -4.91 11.36
C GLU A 53 3.02 -3.50 10.92
N GLU A 54 4.19 -3.38 10.29
CA GLU A 54 4.71 -2.11 9.80
C GLU A 54 3.89 -1.56 8.63
N ILE A 55 3.47 -2.42 7.69
CA ILE A 55 2.52 -2.04 6.64
C ILE A 55 1.18 -1.60 7.23
N THR A 56 0.71 -2.26 8.30
CA THR A 56 -0.53 -1.86 8.99
C THR A 56 -0.38 -0.46 9.58
N MET A 57 0.72 -0.20 10.30
CA MET A 57 1.00 1.09 10.91
C MET A 57 1.13 2.21 9.86
N ALA A 58 1.82 1.95 8.75
CA ALA A 58 1.95 2.90 7.65
C ALA A 58 0.60 3.24 7.00
N LEU A 59 -0.29 2.25 6.87
CA LEU A 59 -1.65 2.45 6.37
C LEU A 59 -2.53 3.22 7.37
N ASP A 60 -2.49 2.87 8.65
CA ASP A 60 -3.26 3.57 9.69
C ASP A 60 -2.84 5.04 9.78
N PHE A 61 -1.53 5.32 9.70
CA PHE A 61 -1.02 6.68 9.60
C PHE A 61 -1.50 7.41 8.33
N ALA A 62 -1.40 6.80 7.15
CA ALA A 62 -1.85 7.44 5.90
C ALA A 62 -3.33 7.82 5.97
N ARG A 63 -4.16 6.93 6.54
CA ARG A 63 -5.59 7.14 6.68
C ARG A 63 -5.94 8.19 7.74
N LEU A 64 -5.19 8.20 8.84
CA LEU A 64 -5.29 9.25 9.84
C LEU A 64 -4.93 10.62 9.24
N ALA A 65 -3.83 10.70 8.48
CA ALA A 65 -3.40 11.92 7.83
C ALA A 65 -4.44 12.41 6.80
N ASP A 66 -5.02 11.52 6.00
CA ASP A 66 -6.13 11.86 5.09
C ASP A 66 -7.36 12.36 5.86
N MET A 67 -7.70 11.74 6.99
CA MET A 67 -8.83 12.14 7.85
C MET A 67 -8.67 13.55 8.41
N VAL A 68 -7.44 13.96 8.73
CA VAL A 68 -7.14 15.31 9.24
C VAL A 68 -6.59 16.26 8.17
N GLU A 69 -6.73 15.89 6.88
CA GLU A 69 -6.32 16.68 5.71
C GLU A 69 -4.82 17.08 5.70
N VAL A 70 -3.96 16.25 6.29
CA VAL A 70 -2.50 16.39 6.22
C VAL A 70 -1.99 15.72 4.95
N ILE A 71 -1.27 16.48 4.13
CA ILE A 71 -0.77 16.07 2.81
C ILE A 71 0.77 16.01 2.75
N GLY A 72 1.30 15.47 1.64
CA GLY A 72 2.73 15.45 1.30
C GLY A 72 3.50 14.22 1.80
N MET A 73 2.87 13.40 2.64
CA MET A 73 3.37 12.13 3.17
C MET A 73 3.13 10.94 2.25
N GLU A 74 2.27 11.09 1.25
CA GLU A 74 1.66 9.96 0.52
C GLU A 74 2.72 9.17 -0.27
N THR A 75 3.66 9.88 -0.88
CA THR A 75 4.78 9.28 -1.62
C THR A 75 5.78 8.62 -0.69
N VAL A 76 6.08 9.25 0.46
CA VAL A 76 6.99 8.71 1.48
C VAL A 76 6.45 7.39 2.04
N ILE A 77 5.15 7.32 2.34
CA ILE A 77 4.50 6.09 2.80
C ILE A 77 4.50 5.02 1.73
N ALA A 78 4.18 5.36 0.48
CA ALA A 78 4.22 4.40 -0.61
C ALA A 78 5.64 3.84 -0.82
N GLU A 79 6.67 4.68 -0.75
CA GLU A 79 8.06 4.23 -0.86
C GLU A 79 8.48 3.36 0.33
N HIS A 80 8.04 3.70 1.54
CA HIS A 80 8.30 2.90 2.73
C HIS A 80 7.68 1.49 2.62
N ILE A 81 6.39 1.39 2.28
CA ILE A 81 5.71 0.10 2.05
C ILE A 81 6.39 -0.69 0.91
N LYS A 82 6.81 0.01 -0.16
CA LYS A 82 7.52 -0.60 -1.28
C LYS A 82 8.84 -1.25 -0.82
N ASN A 83 9.58 -0.60 0.06
CA ASN A 83 10.83 -1.14 0.59
C ASN A 83 10.58 -2.37 1.45
N ILE A 84 9.55 -2.36 2.30
CA ILE A 84 9.15 -3.54 3.09
C ILE A 84 8.84 -4.72 2.15
N ILE A 85 8.08 -4.50 1.08
CA ILE A 85 7.76 -5.54 0.09
C ILE A 85 9.04 -6.11 -0.56
N PHE A 86 10.01 -5.26 -0.89
CA PHE A 86 11.25 -5.70 -1.50
C PHE A 86 12.13 -6.53 -0.59
N GLU A 87 12.19 -6.17 0.69
CA GLU A 87 13.01 -6.84 1.69
C GLU A 87 12.41 -8.18 2.12
N ASN A 88 11.13 -8.42 1.80
CA ASN A 88 10.39 -9.61 2.21
C ASN A 88 9.75 -10.36 1.02
N PRO A 89 10.56 -10.81 0.03
CA PRO A 89 10.04 -11.57 -1.11
C PRO A 89 9.51 -12.94 -0.67
N ALA A 90 8.62 -13.53 -1.49
CA ALA A 90 8.20 -14.91 -1.29
C ALA A 90 9.40 -15.88 -1.27
N PRO A 91 9.35 -16.95 -0.45
CA PRO A 91 10.31 -18.04 -0.51
C PRO A 91 10.45 -18.57 -1.94
N ILE A 92 11.66 -18.99 -2.29
CA ILE A 92 11.93 -19.59 -3.60
C ILE A 92 11.10 -20.86 -3.72
N ASP A 93 10.22 -20.88 -4.72
CA ASP A 93 9.43 -22.03 -5.10
C ASP A 93 9.97 -22.61 -6.41
N TYR A 94 10.62 -23.78 -6.31
CA TYR A 94 11.22 -24.47 -7.45
C TYR A 94 10.18 -25.08 -8.41
N THR A 95 8.89 -25.08 -8.06
CA THR A 95 7.81 -25.51 -8.97
C THR A 95 7.65 -24.57 -10.17
N TRP A 96 8.08 -23.31 -10.01
CA TRP A 96 8.12 -22.28 -11.06
C TRP A 96 9.45 -22.24 -11.84
N GLY A 97 10.27 -23.30 -11.72
CA GLY A 97 11.62 -23.34 -12.32
C GLY A 97 12.59 -22.38 -11.63
N SER A 98 13.47 -21.75 -12.41
CA SER A 98 14.42 -20.74 -11.90
C SER A 98 13.78 -19.36 -11.65
N SER A 99 12.48 -19.21 -11.90
CA SER A 99 11.75 -17.94 -11.79
C SER A 99 11.08 -17.81 -10.43
N ARG A 100 11.03 -16.58 -9.89
CA ARG A 100 10.30 -16.29 -8.65
C ARG A 100 8.79 -16.50 -8.83
N HIS A 101 8.10 -16.81 -7.73
CA HIS A 101 6.64 -16.96 -7.68
C HIS A 101 5.95 -15.64 -8.09
N GLY A 102 4.85 -15.71 -8.86
CA GLY A 102 4.17 -14.50 -9.37
C GLY A 102 3.68 -13.54 -8.28
N ASP A 103 3.27 -14.08 -7.13
CA ASP A 103 2.86 -13.28 -5.95
C ASP A 103 4.04 -12.82 -5.05
N SER A 104 5.28 -12.82 -5.54
CA SER A 104 6.45 -12.44 -4.72
C SER A 104 6.32 -11.06 -4.09
N ASN A 105 5.78 -10.09 -4.83
CA ASN A 105 5.58 -8.71 -4.37
C ASN A 105 4.39 -8.57 -3.39
N MET A 106 3.59 -9.62 -3.22
CA MET A 106 2.43 -9.63 -2.34
C MET A 106 2.62 -10.54 -1.13
N PHE A 107 3.84 -11.05 -0.91
CA PHE A 107 4.11 -12.10 0.08
C PHE A 107 3.82 -11.68 1.53
N CYS A 108 4.34 -10.52 1.96
CA CYS A 108 4.09 -9.96 3.30
C CYS A 108 2.83 -9.08 3.37
N VAL A 109 2.06 -8.99 2.28
CA VAL A 109 0.79 -8.25 2.26
C VAL A 109 -0.33 -9.15 2.76
N LEU A 110 -1.28 -8.57 3.50
CA LEU A 110 -2.47 -9.22 4.03
C LEU A 110 -3.74 -8.64 3.39
N SER A 111 -4.84 -9.40 3.41
CA SER A 111 -6.15 -8.96 2.91
C SER A 111 -6.60 -7.63 3.52
N GLN A 112 -6.35 -7.45 4.83
CA GLN A 112 -6.67 -6.21 5.54
C GLN A 112 -5.89 -4.99 5.04
N HIS A 113 -4.67 -5.17 4.53
CA HIS A 113 -3.88 -4.07 3.98
C HIS A 113 -4.51 -3.54 2.70
N LEU A 114 -4.99 -4.42 1.82
CA LEU A 114 -5.74 -4.02 0.63
C LEU A 114 -7.02 -3.30 1.05
N LYS A 115 -7.83 -3.91 1.92
CA LYS A 115 -9.09 -3.29 2.38
C LYS A 115 -8.87 -1.90 2.99
N SER A 116 -7.79 -1.72 3.77
CA SER A 116 -7.42 -0.43 4.35
C SER A 116 -6.94 0.56 3.27
N ALA A 117 -6.07 0.13 2.35
CA ALA A 117 -5.57 0.97 1.27
C ALA A 117 -6.69 1.50 0.36
N TRP A 118 -7.74 0.70 0.10
CA TRP A 118 -8.86 1.13 -0.74
C TRP A 118 -9.84 2.11 -0.07
N LYS A 119 -9.67 2.38 1.22
CA LYS A 119 -10.34 3.49 1.89
C LYS A 119 -9.61 4.82 1.69
N LEU A 120 -8.39 4.82 1.11
CA LEU A 120 -7.67 6.04 0.74
C LEU A 120 -8.28 6.67 -0.53
N PRO A 121 -8.14 8.00 -0.72
CA PRO A 121 -8.65 8.71 -1.88
C PRO A 121 -8.20 8.13 -3.23
N ASP A 122 -9.02 8.32 -4.26
CA ASP A 122 -8.68 7.92 -5.62
C ASP A 122 -7.36 8.56 -6.08
N GLY A 123 -6.48 7.73 -6.64
CA GLY A 123 -5.17 8.17 -7.11
C GLY A 123 -4.09 8.25 -6.02
N HIS A 124 -4.40 7.94 -4.76
CA HIS A 124 -3.41 7.89 -3.67
C HIS A 124 -2.23 6.96 -4.02
N PRO A 125 -0.96 7.40 -3.87
CA PRO A 125 0.23 6.60 -4.21
C PRO A 125 0.25 5.18 -3.63
N VAL A 126 -0.22 4.99 -2.40
CA VAL A 126 -0.31 3.66 -1.76
C VAL A 126 -1.27 2.71 -2.51
N ARG A 127 -2.41 3.19 -3.01
CA ARG A 127 -3.32 2.37 -3.83
C ARG A 127 -2.66 1.93 -5.12
N LYS A 128 -2.00 2.87 -5.80
CA LYS A 128 -1.23 2.60 -7.02
C LYS A 128 -0.11 1.58 -6.77
N LEU A 129 0.55 1.65 -5.61
CA LEU A 129 1.58 0.70 -5.22
C LEU A 129 1.01 -0.72 -5.11
N PHE A 130 -0.08 -0.94 -4.37
CA PHE A 130 -0.67 -2.27 -4.23
C PHE A 130 -1.19 -2.83 -5.56
N ALA A 131 -1.78 -1.97 -6.40
CA ALA A 131 -2.15 -2.33 -7.77
C ALA A 131 -0.93 -2.76 -8.59
N ALA A 132 0.14 -1.97 -8.59
CA ALA A 132 1.39 -2.27 -9.27
C ALA A 132 2.04 -3.57 -8.77
N ALA A 133 2.03 -3.80 -7.45
CA ALA A 133 2.57 -5.01 -6.81
C ALA A 133 1.83 -6.28 -7.24
N SER A 134 0.54 -6.16 -7.54
CA SER A 134 -0.34 -7.28 -7.90
C SER A 134 -0.28 -7.64 -9.39
N VAL A 135 0.33 -6.81 -10.24
CA VAL A 135 0.37 -7.04 -11.70
C VAL A 135 1.07 -8.35 -12.06
N GLU A 136 2.19 -8.68 -11.40
CA GLU A 136 2.94 -9.91 -11.69
C GLU A 136 2.08 -11.15 -11.41
N GLY A 137 1.48 -11.24 -10.22
CA GLY A 137 0.58 -12.33 -9.86
C GLY A 137 -0.63 -12.40 -10.79
N TYR A 138 -1.21 -11.25 -11.14
CA TYR A 138 -2.37 -11.19 -12.04
C TYR A 138 -2.05 -11.68 -13.47
N LEU A 139 -0.84 -11.43 -13.97
CA LEU A 139 -0.43 -11.85 -15.31
C LEU A 139 0.08 -13.30 -15.35
N ARG A 140 0.69 -13.79 -14.26
CA ARG A 140 1.40 -15.08 -14.23
C ARG A 140 0.63 -16.19 -13.50
N CYS A 141 -0.39 -15.88 -12.70
CA CYS A 141 -1.07 -16.88 -11.89
C CYS A 141 -2.56 -16.98 -12.27
N ASP A 142 -3.05 -18.20 -12.49
CA ASP A 142 -4.48 -18.46 -12.70
C ASP A 142 -5.35 -17.95 -11.54
N LYS A 143 -4.80 -18.02 -10.32
CA LYS A 143 -5.43 -17.56 -9.07
C LYS A 143 -4.38 -16.83 -8.22
N PRO A 144 -4.19 -15.51 -8.41
CA PRO A 144 -3.27 -14.73 -7.57
C PRO A 144 -3.73 -14.71 -6.10
N LYS A 145 -2.81 -14.45 -5.17
CA LYS A 145 -3.01 -14.45 -3.69
C LYS A 145 -4.27 -13.69 -3.21
N PHE A 146 -4.70 -12.66 -3.94
CA PHE A 146 -5.85 -11.82 -3.61
C PHE A 146 -6.96 -11.87 -4.66
N TYR A 147 -7.14 -13.02 -5.30
CA TYR A 147 -8.15 -13.20 -6.34
C TYR A 147 -9.56 -12.77 -5.90
N GLN A 148 -9.96 -13.04 -4.65
CA GLN A 148 -11.27 -12.62 -4.15
C GLN A 148 -11.35 -11.11 -3.95
N GLU A 149 -10.34 -10.48 -3.37
CA GLU A 149 -10.30 -9.03 -3.19
C GLU A 149 -10.27 -8.28 -4.53
N ILE A 150 -9.55 -8.80 -5.52
CA ILE A 150 -9.57 -8.27 -6.90
C ILE A 150 -11.00 -8.29 -7.45
N ARG A 151 -11.78 -9.33 -7.15
CA ARG A 151 -13.17 -9.43 -7.59
C ARG A 151 -14.12 -8.55 -6.78
N ASP A 152 -13.92 -8.47 -5.48
CA ASP A 152 -14.87 -7.91 -4.52
C ASP A 152 -14.64 -6.41 -4.22
N ILE A 153 -13.48 -5.87 -4.59
CA ILE A 153 -13.13 -4.45 -4.42
C ILE A 153 -13.02 -3.79 -5.81
N PRO A 154 -14.11 -3.21 -6.36
CA PRO A 154 -14.11 -2.65 -7.72
C PRO A 154 -13.04 -1.58 -7.95
N GLY A 155 -12.77 -0.75 -6.94
CA GLY A 155 -11.69 0.24 -7.01
C GLY A 155 -10.31 -0.40 -7.18
N PHE A 156 -10.09 -1.58 -6.59
CA PHE A 156 -8.82 -2.30 -6.70
C PHE A 156 -8.66 -2.89 -8.08
N LEU A 157 -9.71 -3.52 -8.60
CA LEU A 157 -9.72 -4.03 -9.97
C LEU A 157 -9.44 -2.92 -10.98
N ALA A 158 -10.05 -1.74 -10.81
CA ALA A 158 -9.83 -0.61 -11.71
C ALA A 158 -8.36 -0.15 -11.71
N ASP A 159 -7.77 0.03 -10.53
CA ASP A 159 -6.36 0.42 -10.39
C ASP A 159 -5.42 -0.67 -10.94
N LEU A 160 -5.70 -1.95 -10.67
CA LEU A 160 -4.93 -3.10 -11.17
C LEU A 160 -4.98 -3.18 -12.70
N LEU A 161 -6.17 -3.06 -13.31
CA LEU A 161 -6.31 -3.08 -14.77
C LEU A 161 -5.60 -1.89 -15.41
N TYR A 162 -5.61 -0.73 -14.75
CA TYR A 162 -4.89 0.44 -15.21
C TYR A 162 -3.36 0.22 -15.20
N GLU A 163 -2.80 -0.31 -14.11
CA GLU A 163 -1.37 -0.64 -14.04
C GLU A 163 -1.00 -1.77 -15.00
N THR A 164 -1.83 -2.81 -15.11
CA THR A 164 -1.64 -3.91 -16.07
C THR A 164 -1.61 -3.38 -17.50
N LYS A 165 -2.50 -2.46 -17.88
CA LYS A 165 -2.50 -1.82 -19.19
C LYS A 165 -1.18 -1.08 -19.49
N LYS A 166 -0.55 -0.44 -18.49
CA LYS A 166 0.75 0.21 -18.68
C LYS A 166 1.85 -0.81 -18.96
N VAL A 167 1.82 -1.96 -18.28
CA VAL A 167 2.77 -3.05 -18.50
C VAL A 167 2.57 -3.66 -19.89
N LEU A 168 1.33 -3.95 -20.27
CA LEU A 168 1.00 -4.56 -21.57
C LEU A 168 1.41 -3.68 -22.77
N ARG A 169 1.50 -2.36 -22.59
CA ARG A 169 2.00 -1.43 -23.63
C ARG A 169 3.50 -1.55 -23.90
N ASN A 170 4.25 -2.13 -22.97
CA ASN A 170 5.70 -2.26 -23.04
C ASN A 170 6.13 -3.73 -23.16
N LEU A 171 5.24 -4.61 -23.65
CA LEU A 171 5.59 -6.01 -23.88
C LEU A 171 6.67 -6.11 -24.94
N GLN A 172 7.60 -7.02 -24.69
CA GLN A 172 8.62 -7.40 -25.65
C GLN A 172 8.42 -8.87 -25.99
N SER A 173 8.34 -9.17 -27.27
CA SER A 173 8.23 -10.55 -27.75
C SER A 173 9.56 -10.98 -28.33
N PHE A 174 10.16 -12.01 -27.74
CA PHE A 174 11.40 -12.61 -28.22
C PHE A 174 11.14 -14.07 -28.55
N SER A 175 11.24 -14.42 -29.84
CA SER A 175 11.07 -15.77 -30.42
C SER A 175 9.85 -16.58 -29.95
N SER A 176 9.86 -17.06 -28.71
CA SER A 176 8.88 -17.96 -28.08
C SER A 176 8.38 -17.47 -26.71
N GLU A 177 8.90 -16.36 -26.20
CA GLU A 177 8.62 -15.83 -24.87
C GLU A 177 8.11 -14.39 -24.96
N THR A 178 7.12 -14.08 -24.11
CA THR A 178 6.62 -12.73 -23.94
C THR A 178 7.13 -12.18 -22.63
N HIS A 179 7.87 -11.09 -22.70
CA HIS A 179 8.49 -10.44 -21.56
C HIS A 179 7.75 -9.16 -21.19
N PHE A 180 7.79 -8.84 -19.90
CA PHE A 180 7.29 -7.58 -19.38
C PHE A 180 8.22 -7.02 -18.31
N ILE A 181 8.20 -5.70 -18.15
CA ILE A 181 8.92 -5.02 -17.08
C ILE A 181 7.99 -4.93 -15.87
N GLU A 182 8.39 -5.57 -14.77
CA GLU A 182 7.62 -5.61 -13.53
C GLU A 182 7.53 -4.20 -12.91
N PRO A 183 6.32 -3.69 -12.59
CA PRO A 183 6.09 -2.30 -12.20
C PRO A 183 6.92 -1.78 -11.01
N ILE A 184 7.19 -2.63 -10.02
CA ILE A 184 7.81 -2.24 -8.76
C ILE A 184 9.33 -2.37 -8.84
N SER A 185 9.84 -3.56 -9.15
CA SER A 185 11.28 -3.86 -9.21
C SER A 185 11.96 -3.40 -10.49
N LYS A 186 11.18 -3.12 -11.55
CA LYS A 186 11.68 -2.84 -12.91
C LYS A 186 12.50 -3.99 -13.52
N LYS A 187 12.40 -5.19 -12.95
CA LYS A 187 12.99 -6.39 -13.52
C LYS A 187 12.17 -6.87 -14.70
N GLU A 188 12.86 -7.42 -15.70
CA GLU A 188 12.23 -8.10 -16.81
C GLU A 188 11.83 -9.52 -16.40
N LEU A 189 10.58 -9.90 -16.67
CA LEU A 189 9.99 -11.20 -16.32
C LEU A 189 9.23 -11.78 -17.51
N ILE A 190 9.04 -13.09 -17.52
CA ILE A 190 8.33 -13.81 -18.59
C ILE A 190 6.86 -14.02 -18.18
N ILE A 191 5.95 -13.82 -19.14
CA ILE A 191 4.55 -14.23 -19.07
C ILE A 191 4.50 -15.70 -19.53
N THR A 192 4.63 -16.63 -18.59
CA THR A 192 4.49 -18.08 -18.82
C THR A 192 3.14 -18.57 -18.35
#